data_AF-A0AAJ1WCY4-F1
#
_entry.id   AF-A0AAJ1WCY4-F1
#
_cell.length_a   1.000
_cell.length_b   1.000
_cell.length_c   1.000
_cell.angle_alpha   90.00
_cell.angle_beta   90.00
_cell.angle_gamma   90.00
#
_symmetry.space_group_name_H-M   'P 1'
#
loop_
_entity.id
_entity.type
_entity.pdbx_description
1 polymer ?
#
loop_
_entity_poly.entity_id
_entity_poly.type
_entity_poly.pdbx_seq_one_letter_code
_entity_poly.pdbx_strand_id
1 'polypeptide(L)'
;MKTLNEIETSLTSYKETSAAAIKECKNNIQKAEQSIKKAQADLMAAEAEVNADNYNKAKNDLWTAQHSKELYLKQLDKLKREPLIGKAEYNGLLAEITKAADTLQEEQYDRAAALIAELRKIAEESAQTQQQANTLMHTLQREVYKEPAGMIQLENGNKTWSSDKEYKNQETVHTFYNSKVKGSNLEKRSGYNPEQQKNRFWG
;
A
#
# COMPACT_ATOMS: atom_id res chain seq x y z
N MET A 1 18.97 -6.08 -5.67
CA MET A 1 17.87 -5.13 -5.88
C MET A 1 17.44 -4.64 -4.53
N LYS A 2 17.30 -3.33 -4.33
CA LYS A 2 16.91 -2.78 -3.04
C LYS A 2 15.44 -3.11 -2.72
N THR A 3 15.15 -3.29 -1.44
CA THR A 3 13.79 -3.36 -0.89
C THR A 3 13.19 -1.95 -0.78
N LEU A 4 11.87 -1.86 -0.63
CA LEU A 4 11.19 -0.57 -0.41
C LEU A 4 11.72 0.15 0.85
N ASN A 5 12.01 -0.58 1.93
CA ASN A 5 12.55 -0.01 3.17
C ASN A 5 13.96 0.59 2.98
N GLU A 6 14.82 -0.07 2.21
CA GLU A 6 16.16 0.44 1.90
C GLU A 6 16.10 1.69 1.02
N ILE A 7 15.15 1.74 0.08
CA ILE A 7 14.90 2.91 -0.75
C ILE A 7 14.35 4.06 0.10
N GLU A 8 13.38 3.81 0.98
CA GLU A 8 12.84 4.80 1.91
C GLU A 8 13.93 5.40 2.81
N THR A 9 14.81 4.55 3.35
CA THR A 9 15.96 4.99 4.15
C THR A 9 16.86 5.91 3.33
N SER A 10 17.16 5.55 2.08
CA SER A 10 18.00 6.36 1.19
C SER A 10 17.37 7.72 0.89
N LEU A 11 16.07 7.76 0.56
CA LEU A 11 15.33 8.98 0.27
C LEU A 11 15.21 9.90 1.50
N THR A 12 15.04 9.31 2.68
CA THR A 12 15.01 10.05 3.94
C THR A 12 16.36 10.69 4.23
N SER A 13 17.46 9.94 4.04
CA SER A 13 18.81 10.48 4.18
C SER A 13 19.06 11.70 3.29
N TYR A 14 18.67 11.67 2.02
CA TYR A 14 18.79 12.84 1.13
C TYR A 14 18.05 14.07 1.67
N LYS A 15 16.83 13.89 2.17
CA LYS A 15 16.03 14.97 2.77
C LYS A 15 16.67 15.53 4.04
N GLU A 16 17.16 14.65 4.91
CA GLU A 16 17.78 15.03 6.18
C GLU A 16 19.09 15.80 5.96
N THR A 17 19.95 15.32 5.05
CA THR A 17 21.18 16.03 4.68
C THR A 17 20.88 17.43 4.13
N SER A 18 19.90 17.56 3.24
CA SER A 18 19.46 18.86 2.72
C SER A 18 18.92 19.78 3.82
N ALA A 19 18.06 19.25 4.69
CA ALA A 19 17.48 20.00 5.79
C ALA A 19 18.54 20.50 6.78
N ALA A 20 19.55 19.68 7.09
CA ALA A 20 20.68 20.05 7.93
C ALA A 20 21.49 21.19 7.31
N ALA A 21 21.84 21.09 6.02
CA ALA A 21 22.57 22.14 5.31
C ALA A 21 21.78 23.47 5.25
N ILE A 22 20.47 23.40 5.01
CA ILE A 22 19.58 24.58 5.03
C ILE A 22 19.55 25.21 6.44
N LYS A 23 19.46 24.39 7.49
CA LYS A 23 19.45 24.86 8.88
C LYS A 23 20.76 25.56 9.24
N GLU A 24 21.90 24.98 8.87
CA GLU A 24 23.21 25.58 9.09
C GLU A 24 23.32 26.93 8.35
N CYS A 25 22.89 26.98 7.09
CA CYS A 25 22.92 28.21 6.30
C CYS A 25 22.07 29.33 6.93
N LYS A 26 20.86 29.00 7.43
CA LYS A 26 20.01 29.95 8.17
C LYS A 26 20.68 30.45 9.46
N ASN A 27 21.34 29.56 10.21
CA ASN A 27 22.09 29.96 11.41
C ASN A 27 23.23 30.91 11.07
N ASN A 28 23.94 30.67 9.97
CA ASN A 28 25.04 31.54 9.52
C ASN A 28 24.54 32.91 9.05
N ILE A 29 23.37 32.97 8.40
CA ILE A 29 22.69 34.23 8.07
C ILE A 29 22.38 35.01 9.36
N GLN A 30 21.80 34.36 10.37
CA GLN A 30 21.46 35.01 11.64
C GLN A 30 22.71 35.56 12.36
N LYS A 31 23.81 34.79 12.38
CA LYS A 31 25.09 35.26 12.92
C LYS A 31 25.62 36.49 12.18
N ALA A 32 25.58 36.46 10.85
CA ALA A 32 25.99 37.60 10.03
C ALA A 32 25.12 38.84 10.30
N GLU A 33 23.81 38.67 10.50
CA GLU A 33 22.92 39.77 10.89
C GLU A 33 23.24 40.35 12.27
N GLN A 34 23.61 39.52 13.24
CA GLN A 34 24.08 39.99 14.54
C GLN A 34 25.39 40.78 14.41
N SER A 35 26.35 40.29 13.60
CA SER A 35 27.60 41.00 13.32
C SER A 35 27.36 42.34 12.62
N ILE A 36 26.42 42.42 11.68
CA ILE A 36 26.02 43.68 11.02
C ILE A 36 25.51 44.68 12.07
N LYS A 37 24.59 44.26 12.95
CA LYS A 37 24.04 45.13 14.00
C LYS A 37 25.13 45.63 14.95
N LYS A 38 26.06 44.76 15.34
CA LYS A 38 27.18 45.12 16.19
C LYS A 38 28.11 46.13 15.50
N ALA A 39 28.54 45.84 14.27
CA ALA A 39 29.42 46.74 13.53
C ALA A 39 28.77 48.11 13.27
N GLN A 40 27.45 48.16 13.04
CA GLN A 40 26.70 49.42 12.96
C GLN A 40 26.73 50.21 14.28
N ALA A 41 26.57 49.54 15.42
CA ALA A 41 26.66 50.17 16.73
C ALA A 41 28.08 50.69 17.02
N ASP A 42 29.11 49.88 16.73
CA ASP A 42 30.52 50.26 16.91
C ASP A 42 30.90 51.44 16.01
N LEU A 43 30.34 51.50 14.79
CA LEU A 43 30.53 52.62 13.86
C LEU A 43 29.94 53.92 14.40
N MET A 44 28.71 53.89 14.93
CA MET A 44 28.08 55.06 15.56
C MET A 44 28.85 55.54 16.79
N ALA A 45 29.39 54.62 17.60
CA ALA A 45 30.21 54.97 18.76
C ALA A 45 31.52 55.64 18.33
N ALA A 46 32.22 55.08 17.33
CA ALA A 46 33.45 55.65 16.81
C ALA A 46 33.25 57.04 16.17
N GLU A 47 32.11 57.27 15.51
CA GLU A 47 31.72 58.59 14.99
C GLU A 47 31.51 59.61 16.11
N ALA A 48 30.84 59.22 17.20
CA ALA A 48 30.64 60.09 18.36
C ALA A 48 31.95 60.45 19.08
N GLU A 49 32.90 59.51 19.13
CA GLU A 49 34.22 59.71 19.74
C GLU A 49 35.26 60.33 18.80
N VAL A 50 34.94 60.51 17.51
CA VAL A 50 35.87 60.95 16.46
C VAL A 50 37.13 60.05 16.41
N ASN A 51 36.95 58.74 16.58
CA ASN A 51 38.03 57.76 16.63
C ASN A 51 38.21 57.07 15.27
N ALA A 52 39.22 57.49 14.51
CA ALA A 52 39.46 57.00 13.15
C ALA A 52 39.78 55.50 13.06
N ASP A 53 40.52 54.95 14.04
CA ASP A 53 40.92 53.53 14.02
C ASP A 53 39.71 52.62 14.27
N ASN A 54 38.89 52.95 15.28
CA ASN A 54 37.66 52.24 15.57
C ASN A 54 36.65 52.37 14.42
N TYR A 55 36.57 53.54 13.80
CA TYR A 55 35.70 53.77 12.64
C TYR A 55 36.07 52.87 11.45
N ASN A 56 37.35 52.82 11.09
CA ASN A 56 37.85 51.99 10.00
C ASN A 56 37.63 50.49 10.28
N LYS A 57 37.86 50.06 11.52
CA LYS A 57 37.60 48.69 11.95
C LYS A 57 36.11 48.34 11.82
N ALA A 58 35.21 49.18 12.34
CA ALA A 58 33.78 48.95 12.27
C ALA A 58 33.26 48.92 10.82
N LYS A 59 33.82 49.74 9.91
CA LYS A 59 33.53 49.67 8.47
C LYS A 59 33.96 48.34 7.84
N ASN A 60 35.17 47.87 8.15
CA ASN A 60 35.66 46.59 7.63
C ASN A 60 34.83 45.41 8.16
N ASP A 61 34.47 45.43 9.45
CA ASP A 61 33.63 44.41 10.08
C ASP A 61 32.23 44.41 9.46
N LEU A 62 31.64 45.59 9.21
CA LEU A 62 30.35 45.74 8.54
C LEU A 62 30.40 45.17 7.12
N TRP A 63 31.41 45.54 6.33
CA TRP A 63 31.61 45.06 4.97
C TRP A 63 31.73 43.53 4.92
N THR A 64 32.54 42.97 5.82
CA THR A 64 32.76 41.52 5.95
C THR A 64 31.46 40.78 6.31
N ALA A 65 30.70 41.31 7.27
CA ALA A 65 29.45 40.70 7.70
C ALA A 65 28.37 40.77 6.60
N GLN A 66 28.28 41.88 5.86
CA GLN A 66 27.36 42.04 4.73
C GLN A 66 27.69 41.06 3.59
N HIS A 67 28.96 40.95 3.20
CA HIS A 67 29.39 39.99 2.16
C HIS A 67 29.16 38.53 2.59
N SER A 68 29.43 38.22 3.85
CA SER A 68 29.14 36.88 4.40
C SER A 68 27.65 36.56 4.33
N LYS A 69 26.78 37.51 4.71
CA LYS A 69 25.33 37.35 4.60
C LYS A 69 24.89 37.12 3.15
N GLU A 70 25.42 37.88 2.20
CA GLU A 70 25.11 37.72 0.78
C GLU A 70 25.47 36.32 0.28
N LEU A 71 26.67 35.84 0.62
CA LEU A 71 27.12 34.49 0.28
C LEU A 71 26.17 33.42 0.82
N TYR A 72 25.79 33.52 2.11
CA TYR A 72 24.88 32.55 2.71
C TYR A 72 23.47 32.63 2.10
N LEU A 73 22.97 33.81 1.74
CA LEU A 73 21.69 33.94 1.04
C LEU A 73 21.72 33.26 -0.33
N LYS A 74 22.80 33.43 -1.10
CA LYS A 74 22.99 32.74 -2.40
C LYS A 74 23.05 31.22 -2.21
N GLN A 75 23.78 30.75 -1.21
CA GLN A 75 23.87 29.33 -0.90
C GLN A 75 22.51 28.74 -0.47
N LEU A 76 21.74 29.47 0.33
CA LEU A 76 20.40 29.06 0.74
C LEU A 76 19.45 28.95 -0.46
N ASP A 77 19.51 29.91 -1.39
CA ASP A 77 18.70 29.86 -2.62
C ASP A 77 19.10 28.67 -3.49
N LYS A 78 20.40 28.41 -3.63
CA LYS A 78 20.92 27.22 -4.33
C LYS A 78 20.40 25.92 -3.70
N LEU A 79 20.56 25.74 -2.39
CA LEU A 79 20.10 24.54 -1.66
C LEU A 79 18.58 24.29 -1.78
N LYS A 80 17.78 25.34 -1.98
CA LYS A 80 16.33 25.21 -2.16
C LYS A 80 15.91 24.85 -3.58
N ARG A 81 16.73 25.17 -4.59
CA ARG A 81 16.40 25.00 -6.01
C ARG A 81 17.08 23.80 -6.64
N GLU A 82 18.27 23.45 -6.16
CA GLU A 82 19.06 22.39 -6.74
C GLU A 82 18.47 21.01 -6.39
N PRO A 83 18.29 20.12 -7.39
CA PRO A 83 17.86 18.76 -7.13
C PRO A 83 18.83 18.04 -6.17
N LEU A 84 18.28 17.28 -5.23
CA LEU A 84 19.10 16.51 -4.27
C LEU A 84 19.85 15.34 -4.92
N ILE A 85 19.35 14.88 -6.06
CA ILE A 85 19.91 13.78 -6.85
C ILE A 85 19.83 14.11 -8.34
N GLY A 86 20.69 13.48 -9.14
CA GLY A 86 20.70 13.65 -10.59
C GLY A 86 19.51 12.97 -11.29
N LYS A 87 19.20 13.39 -12.52
CA LYS A 87 18.07 12.82 -13.30
C LYS A 87 18.21 11.31 -13.55
N ALA A 88 19.44 10.83 -13.78
CA ALA A 88 19.71 9.41 -13.99
C ALA A 88 19.41 8.59 -12.72
N GLU A 89 19.87 9.05 -11.56
CA GLU A 89 19.59 8.42 -10.28
C GLU A 89 18.10 8.45 -9.93
N TYR A 90 17.43 9.58 -10.18
CA TYR A 90 15.98 9.69 -10.04
C TYR A 90 15.24 8.62 -10.87
N ASN A 91 15.58 8.46 -12.15
CA ASN A 91 14.96 7.45 -13.00
C ASN A 91 15.30 6.02 -12.53
N GLY A 92 16.53 5.81 -12.04
CA GLY A 92 16.95 4.53 -11.45
C GLY A 92 16.13 4.16 -10.22
N LEU A 93 15.94 5.10 -9.30
CA LEU A 93 15.12 4.90 -8.10
C LEU A 93 13.65 4.63 -8.45
N LEU A 94 13.09 5.31 -9.46
CA LEU A 94 11.74 4.98 -9.94
C LEU A 94 11.62 3.52 -10.39
N ALA A 95 12.57 3.06 -11.21
CA ALA A 95 12.57 1.69 -11.69
C ALA A 95 12.77 0.68 -10.55
N GLU A 96 13.65 0.98 -9.58
CA GLU A 96 13.86 0.14 -8.40
C GLU A 96 12.61 0.06 -7.53
N ILE A 97 11.92 1.18 -7.30
CA ILE A 97 10.66 1.22 -6.54
C ILE A 97 9.60 0.35 -7.21
N THR A 98 9.38 0.55 -8.52
CA THR A 98 8.38 -0.22 -9.27
C THR A 98 8.69 -1.71 -9.19
N LYS A 99 9.93 -2.09 -9.47
CA LYS A 99 10.33 -3.49 -9.43
C LYS A 99 10.16 -4.08 -8.02
N ALA A 100 10.44 -3.31 -6.96
CA ALA A 100 10.35 -3.78 -5.57
C ALA A 100 8.89 -3.99 -5.16
N ALA A 101 8.01 -3.09 -5.56
CA ALA A 101 6.57 -3.27 -5.41
C ALA A 101 6.09 -4.50 -6.19
N ASP A 102 6.41 -4.62 -7.48
CA ASP A 102 5.96 -5.73 -8.32
C ASP A 102 6.34 -7.10 -7.73
N THR A 103 7.58 -7.26 -7.24
CA THR A 103 8.01 -8.49 -6.57
C THR A 103 7.18 -8.79 -5.33
N LEU A 104 6.96 -7.80 -4.45
CA LEU A 104 6.15 -7.99 -3.23
C LEU A 104 4.69 -8.28 -3.54
N GLN A 105 4.14 -7.64 -4.58
CA GLN A 105 2.79 -7.90 -5.06
C GLN A 105 2.66 -9.32 -5.60
N GLU A 106 3.64 -9.81 -6.35
CA GLU A 106 3.62 -11.19 -6.86
C GLU A 106 3.65 -12.21 -5.71
N GLU A 107 4.49 -12.01 -4.69
CA GLU A 107 4.51 -12.85 -3.48
C GLU A 107 3.18 -12.79 -2.69
N GLN A 108 2.52 -11.63 -2.68
CA GLN A 108 1.18 -11.49 -2.09
C GLN A 108 0.13 -12.23 -2.91
N TYR A 109 0.20 -12.13 -4.24
CA TYR A 109 -0.69 -12.83 -5.16
C TYR A 109 -0.57 -14.34 -5.01
N ASP A 110 0.64 -14.88 -4.91
CA ASP A 110 0.88 -16.32 -4.74
C ASP A 110 0.24 -16.85 -3.45
N ARG A 111 0.40 -16.12 -2.35
CA ARG A 111 -0.24 -16.47 -1.07
C ARG A 111 -1.76 -16.41 -1.15
N ALA A 112 -2.31 -15.36 -1.78
CA ALA A 112 -3.76 -15.25 -1.97
C ALA A 112 -4.30 -16.36 -2.88
N ALA A 113 -3.57 -16.70 -3.95
CA ALA A 113 -3.92 -17.78 -4.87
C ALA A 113 -3.95 -19.14 -4.17
N ALA A 114 -3.02 -19.42 -3.25
CA ALA A 114 -3.04 -20.62 -2.43
C ALA A 114 -4.31 -20.73 -1.56
N LEU A 115 -4.72 -19.62 -0.92
CA LEU A 115 -5.97 -19.59 -0.14
C LEU A 115 -7.21 -19.80 -1.01
N ILE A 116 -7.23 -19.27 -2.23
CA ILE A 116 -8.31 -19.51 -3.18
C ILE A 116 -8.35 -20.99 -3.62
N ALA A 117 -7.21 -21.63 -3.78
CA ALA A 117 -7.14 -23.06 -4.11
C ALA A 117 -7.71 -23.93 -2.97
N GLU A 118 -7.46 -23.58 -1.72
CA GLU A 118 -8.06 -24.24 -0.56
C GLU A 118 -9.56 -24.00 -0.48
N LEU A 119 -10.00 -22.75 -0.66
CA LEU A 119 -11.43 -22.41 -0.68
C LEU A 119 -12.18 -23.16 -1.77
N ARG A 120 -11.56 -23.41 -2.93
CA ARG A 120 -12.13 -24.24 -3.99
C ARG A 120 -12.41 -25.67 -3.53
N LYS A 121 -11.49 -26.29 -2.79
CA LYS A 121 -11.68 -27.65 -2.25
C LYS A 121 -12.88 -27.70 -1.29
N ILE A 122 -12.97 -26.72 -0.39
CA ILE A 122 -14.11 -26.60 0.54
C ILE A 122 -15.42 -26.37 -0.22
N ALA A 123 -15.40 -25.60 -1.31
CA ALA A 123 -16.56 -25.39 -2.16
C ALA A 123 -16.99 -26.68 -2.91
N GLU A 124 -16.05 -27.56 -3.27
CA GLU A 124 -16.33 -28.88 -3.84
C GLU A 124 -16.95 -29.82 -2.79
N GLU A 125 -16.38 -29.88 -1.59
CA GLU A 125 -16.93 -30.66 -0.44
C GLU A 125 -18.33 -30.17 -0.03
N SER A 126 -18.54 -28.86 -0.04
CA SER A 126 -19.84 -28.24 0.22
C SER A 126 -20.89 -28.67 -0.82
N ALA A 127 -20.51 -28.80 -2.09
CA ALA A 127 -21.40 -29.30 -3.13
C ALA A 127 -21.72 -30.79 -2.94
N GLN A 128 -20.72 -31.61 -2.60
CA GLN A 128 -20.90 -33.03 -2.32
C GLN A 128 -21.83 -33.25 -1.13
N THR A 129 -21.72 -32.44 -0.07
CA THR A 129 -22.61 -32.50 1.10
C THR A 129 -24.06 -32.26 0.69
N GLN A 130 -24.32 -31.26 -0.16
CA GLN A 130 -25.66 -30.99 -0.68
C GLN A 130 -26.19 -32.17 -1.50
N GLN A 131 -25.36 -32.75 -2.37
CA GLN A 131 -25.73 -33.94 -3.15
C GLN A 131 -26.06 -35.13 -2.25
N GLN A 132 -25.22 -35.42 -1.26
CA GLN A 132 -25.44 -36.51 -0.30
C GLN A 132 -26.75 -36.31 0.49
N ALA A 133 -27.01 -35.09 0.97
CA ALA A 133 -28.25 -34.77 1.67
C ALA A 133 -29.48 -35.02 0.78
N ASN A 134 -29.43 -34.59 -0.49
CA ASN A 134 -30.51 -34.84 -1.44
C ASN A 134 -30.73 -36.34 -1.71
N THR A 135 -29.65 -37.11 -1.89
CA THR A 135 -29.73 -38.57 -2.06
C THR A 135 -30.39 -39.23 -0.85
N LEU A 136 -29.94 -38.89 0.37
CA LEU A 136 -30.51 -39.45 1.60
C LEU A 136 -31.98 -39.06 1.78
N MET A 137 -32.36 -37.82 1.46
CA MET A 137 -33.76 -37.37 1.49
C MET A 137 -34.62 -38.17 0.51
N HIS A 138 -34.12 -38.41 -0.71
CA HIS A 138 -34.82 -39.21 -1.71
C HIS A 138 -35.00 -40.67 -1.25
N THR A 139 -33.93 -41.33 -0.81
CA THR A 139 -33.99 -42.71 -0.29
C THR A 139 -34.95 -42.81 0.90
N LEU A 140 -34.89 -41.87 1.84
CA LEU A 140 -35.81 -41.83 2.98
C LEU A 140 -37.27 -41.69 2.52
N GLN A 141 -37.54 -40.76 1.61
CA GLN A 141 -38.90 -40.46 1.15
C GLN A 141 -39.50 -41.58 0.29
N ARG A 142 -38.77 -42.06 -0.71
CA ARG A 142 -39.30 -42.92 -1.77
C ARG A 142 -39.06 -44.41 -1.54
N GLU A 143 -37.97 -44.77 -0.87
CA GLU A 143 -37.59 -46.18 -0.69
C GLU A 143 -37.94 -46.69 0.71
N VAL A 144 -37.64 -45.90 1.76
CA VAL A 144 -37.87 -46.30 3.16
C VAL A 144 -39.31 -46.02 3.59
N TYR A 145 -39.74 -44.75 3.54
CA TYR A 145 -41.10 -44.36 3.91
C TYR A 145 -42.12 -44.67 2.81
N LYS A 146 -41.66 -44.75 1.55
CA LYS A 146 -42.48 -45.05 0.36
C LYS A 146 -43.63 -44.08 0.18
N GLU A 147 -43.37 -42.78 0.37
CA GLU A 147 -44.33 -41.73 0.09
C GLU A 147 -44.72 -41.77 -1.39
N PRO A 148 -46.02 -41.86 -1.74
CA PRO A 148 -46.44 -41.83 -3.13
C PRO A 148 -46.16 -40.46 -3.76
N ALA A 149 -45.71 -40.47 -5.02
CA ALA A 149 -45.50 -39.23 -5.77
C ALA A 149 -46.84 -38.66 -6.27
N GLY A 150 -46.96 -37.34 -6.26
CA GLY A 150 -48.16 -36.64 -6.74
C GLY A 150 -49.20 -36.37 -5.65
N MET A 151 -50.48 -36.47 -5.98
CA MET A 151 -51.55 -36.08 -5.05
C MET A 151 -51.73 -37.14 -3.96
N ILE A 152 -51.45 -36.77 -2.71
CA ILE A 152 -51.59 -37.62 -1.52
C ILE A 152 -52.64 -37.05 -0.56
N GLN A 153 -53.24 -37.91 0.26
CA GLN A 153 -54.18 -37.52 1.31
C GLN A 153 -53.49 -37.50 2.67
N LEU A 154 -53.66 -36.40 3.40
CA LEU A 154 -53.15 -36.21 4.76
C LEU A 154 -54.09 -36.83 5.79
N GLU A 155 -53.59 -37.05 7.01
CA GLU A 155 -54.36 -37.62 8.12
C GLU A 155 -55.61 -36.81 8.49
N ASN A 156 -55.60 -35.49 8.24
CA ASN A 156 -56.74 -34.59 8.44
C ASN A 156 -57.76 -34.60 7.27
N GLY A 157 -57.59 -35.49 6.29
CA GLY A 157 -58.46 -35.64 5.12
C GLY A 157 -58.15 -34.68 3.96
N ASN A 158 -57.27 -33.68 4.15
CA ASN A 158 -56.88 -32.75 3.08
C ASN A 158 -55.96 -33.43 2.06
N LYS A 159 -55.96 -32.92 0.81
CA LYS A 159 -55.04 -33.39 -0.24
C LYS A 159 -53.86 -32.44 -0.39
N THR A 160 -52.67 -32.98 -0.58
CA THR A 160 -51.45 -32.20 -0.89
C THR A 160 -50.67 -32.86 -2.04
N TRP A 161 -49.77 -32.11 -2.66
CA TRP A 161 -48.86 -32.62 -3.68
C TRP A 161 -47.52 -33.02 -3.03
N SER A 162 -47.15 -34.29 -3.12
CA SER A 162 -45.82 -34.80 -2.75
C SER A 162 -44.88 -34.70 -3.95
N SER A 163 -43.98 -33.72 -3.89
CA SER A 163 -42.77 -33.65 -4.72
C SER A 163 -41.57 -34.18 -3.95
N ASP A 164 -40.46 -34.41 -4.66
CA ASP A 164 -39.20 -34.80 -4.02
C ASP A 164 -38.73 -33.68 -3.08
N LYS A 165 -38.31 -34.09 -1.88
CA LYS A 165 -37.76 -33.20 -0.87
C LYS A 165 -36.28 -33.00 -1.17
N GLU A 166 -35.88 -31.74 -1.19
CA GLU A 166 -34.49 -31.34 -1.43
C GLU A 166 -33.96 -30.51 -0.25
N TYR A 167 -32.65 -30.57 -0.06
CA TYR A 167 -31.90 -29.70 0.84
C TYR A 167 -31.82 -28.29 0.25
N LYS A 168 -32.37 -27.30 0.98
CA LYS A 168 -32.63 -25.94 0.46
C LYS A 168 -31.68 -24.84 0.98
N ASN A 169 -30.57 -25.18 1.65
CA ASN A 169 -29.67 -24.13 2.10
C ASN A 169 -28.93 -23.49 0.91
N GLN A 170 -29.13 -22.20 0.70
CA GLN A 170 -28.49 -21.44 -0.38
C GLN A 170 -27.21 -20.73 0.08
N GLU A 171 -27.02 -20.54 1.39
CA GLU A 171 -25.87 -19.87 1.99
C GLU A 171 -24.74 -20.86 2.26
N THR A 172 -24.19 -21.44 1.19
CA THR A 172 -23.12 -22.44 1.27
C THR A 172 -21.79 -21.87 0.76
N VAL A 173 -20.69 -22.51 1.15
CA VAL A 173 -19.36 -22.17 0.62
C VAL A 173 -19.32 -22.37 -0.90
N HIS A 174 -20.01 -23.39 -1.41
CA HIS A 174 -20.18 -23.61 -2.84
C HIS A 174 -20.81 -22.39 -3.55
N THR A 175 -21.91 -21.86 -3.02
CA THR A 175 -22.59 -20.69 -3.58
C THR A 175 -21.71 -19.44 -3.51
N PHE A 176 -21.01 -19.22 -2.40
CA PHE A 176 -20.08 -18.09 -2.26
C PHE A 176 -18.95 -18.17 -3.29
N TYR A 177 -18.29 -19.33 -3.39
CA TYR A 177 -17.18 -19.53 -4.33
C TYR A 177 -17.62 -19.28 -5.77
N ASN A 178 -18.74 -19.89 -6.20
CA ASN A 178 -19.24 -19.72 -7.55
C ASN A 178 -19.65 -18.27 -7.88
N SER A 179 -20.17 -17.53 -6.90
CA SER A 179 -20.68 -16.17 -7.14
C SER A 179 -19.63 -15.08 -7.01
N LYS A 180 -18.61 -15.27 -6.14
CA LYS A 180 -17.64 -14.22 -5.79
C LYS A 180 -16.21 -14.51 -6.22
N VAL A 181 -15.84 -15.78 -6.36
CA VAL A 181 -14.44 -16.20 -6.53
C VAL A 181 -14.19 -16.73 -7.94
N LYS A 182 -15.08 -17.58 -8.44
CA LYS A 182 -14.97 -18.23 -9.74
C LYS A 182 -14.85 -17.21 -10.87
N GLY A 183 -13.88 -17.39 -11.76
CA GLY A 183 -13.62 -16.51 -12.90
C GLY A 183 -12.80 -15.25 -12.57
N SER A 184 -12.50 -14.98 -11.30
CA SER A 184 -11.63 -13.88 -10.88
C SER A 184 -10.18 -14.09 -11.33
N ASN A 185 -9.40 -13.01 -11.42
CA ASN A 185 -7.98 -13.11 -11.76
C ASN A 185 -7.17 -13.90 -10.72
N LEU A 186 -7.58 -13.84 -9.45
CA LEU A 186 -6.99 -14.61 -8.37
C LEU A 186 -7.28 -16.12 -8.51
N GLU A 187 -8.49 -16.49 -8.90
CA GLU A 187 -8.83 -17.90 -9.12
C GLU A 187 -8.04 -18.50 -10.29
N LYS A 188 -7.89 -17.76 -11.39
CA LYS A 188 -7.06 -18.18 -12.54
C LYS A 188 -5.61 -18.44 -12.14
N ARG A 189 -5.05 -17.61 -11.26
CA ARG A 189 -3.68 -17.78 -10.73
C ARG A 189 -3.55 -18.89 -9.68
N SER A 190 -4.65 -19.40 -9.12
CA SER A 190 -4.64 -20.51 -8.15
C SER A 190 -4.41 -21.91 -8.78
N GLY A 191 -3.96 -21.95 -10.03
CA GLY A 191 -3.84 -23.19 -10.80
C GLY A 191 -5.18 -23.77 -11.24
N TYR A 192 -6.21 -22.93 -11.38
CA TYR A 192 -7.50 -23.35 -11.95
C TYR A 192 -7.33 -23.70 -13.43
N ASN A 193 -7.44 -25.00 -13.75
CA ASN A 193 -7.56 -25.48 -15.12
C ASN A 193 -9.00 -26.00 -15.36
N PRO A 194 -9.80 -25.31 -16.18
CA PRO A 194 -11.19 -25.69 -16.45
C PRO A 194 -11.34 -27.08 -17.11
N GLU A 195 -10.29 -27.62 -17.75
CA GLU A 195 -10.31 -28.95 -18.36
C GLU A 195 -10.19 -30.09 -17.34
N GLN A 196 -9.53 -29.87 -16.20
CA GLN A 196 -9.36 -30.89 -15.16
C GLN A 196 -10.64 -31.14 -14.33
N GLN A 197 -11.54 -30.16 -14.23
CA GLN A 197 -12.80 -30.33 -13.51
C GLN A 197 -13.87 -31.10 -14.30
N LYS A 198 -13.87 -31.05 -15.64
CA LYS A 198 -14.83 -31.80 -16.47
C LYS A 198 -14.72 -33.32 -16.27
N ASN A 199 -13.51 -33.82 -16.02
CA ASN A 199 -13.26 -35.25 -15.85
C ASN A 199 -13.59 -35.80 -14.45
N ARG A 200 -13.85 -34.95 -13.45
CA ARG A 200 -14.21 -35.42 -12.08
C ARG A 200 -15.72 -35.59 -11.86
N PHE A 201 -16.56 -35.01 -12.70
CA PHE A 201 -18.02 -35.10 -12.58
C PHE A 201 -18.64 -36.22 -13.44
N TRP A 202 -17.83 -36.92 -14.25
CA TRP A 202 -18.28 -37.98 -15.18
C TRP A 202 -17.45 -39.27 -15.06
N GLY A 203 -16.81 -39.49 -13.91
CA GLY A 203 -16.06 -40.71 -13.58
C GLY A 203 -16.70 -41.47 -12.43
#